data_AF-A0A254SVF5-F1
#
_entry.id   AF-A0A254SVF5-F1
#
_cell.length_a   1.000
_cell.length_b   1.000
_cell.length_c   1.000
_cell.angle_alpha   90.00
_cell.angle_beta   90.00
_cell.angle_gamma   90.00
#
_symmetry.space_group_name_H-M   'P 1'
#
loop_
_entity.id
_entity.type
_entity.pdbx_description
1 polymer ?
#
loop_
_entity_poly.entity_id
_entity_poly.type
_entity_poly.pdbx_seq_one_letter_code
_entity_poly.pdbx_strand_id
1 'polypeptide(L)'
;MKFTISIFTGVLFTALSANAATITSKMPTLSDGCYQISDAAELYGFADIVNGTGEGDPQGKVCGKLTQDIVVNESVLNSEGELNSQKDFVPWVPMKDFSGKFDGNNHVIYGLYFNGNGDKSVGLFENASGFQILNLGLEDFYFAGKENVGAFVGFVNDYSKNQMEITNSYAAGLVEGESGVGGFIGSATWHKGSLYISNSYNLSMVKGLYEVGGFIGSKYEDDVYIIKSYNSGVVSGKEAVGGFVGWASKGVLGVYQSYNAGKVVGQMYVGGLLGKATSFEYALFKNVYNKGAVEGGSSVGGLVGYGEGADLIGGGVTIANAYNAGHVSYDADSSLKAGTILGYGYGDGKIRFENCFFVEQEDILVANVSDTTNKVIEDVLGVTEERLMGGVIAGYLRGWIETYRNGSYVENGADGLVWAEDPAGTQVLPHFDWSNTKHYVFFVLDEGGKIEKGHELKYYEEGVETALPDAQFVTREGFYFAGWYDNRQFWGNAVTSVSPKATGTQIFYAKWTTPPVSSSSEESSSSVSSSSSDASSSSETPSSSSEQTTSFERMPLPRFSVYVVNRNLQVAGARVGDRYALFDMQGNVVLRGTVNSSNFNMVVPVSGNYVLRIGNGSRKVSVRF
;
A
#
# COMPACT_ATOMS: atom_id res chain seq x y z
N MET A 1 46.56 -17.10 -13.62
CA MET A 1 46.43 -15.89 -12.80
C MET A 1 46.21 -16.36 -11.36
N LYS A 2 47.09 -16.01 -10.42
CA LYS A 2 47.00 -16.44 -9.01
C LYS A 2 45.84 -15.70 -8.34
N PHE A 3 44.88 -16.41 -7.76
CA PHE A 3 43.88 -15.84 -6.86
C PHE A 3 44.46 -15.76 -5.44
N THR A 4 44.58 -14.55 -4.93
CA THR A 4 44.99 -14.27 -3.55
C THR A 4 43.73 -14.19 -2.69
N ILE A 5 43.54 -15.16 -1.80
CA ILE A 5 42.50 -15.15 -0.75
C ILE A 5 42.99 -14.21 0.35
N SER A 6 42.30 -13.08 0.56
CA SER A 6 42.52 -12.23 1.74
C SER A 6 41.68 -12.75 2.91
N ILE A 7 42.37 -13.19 3.95
CA ILE A 7 41.81 -13.60 5.24
C ILE A 7 41.52 -12.32 6.04
N PHE A 8 40.25 -12.10 6.39
CA PHE A 8 39.85 -11.04 7.31
C PHE A 8 40.30 -11.41 8.74
N THR A 9 41.27 -10.68 9.29
CA THR A 9 41.64 -10.75 10.71
C THR A 9 40.62 -9.98 11.54
N GLY A 10 39.91 -10.69 12.43
CA GLY A 10 38.96 -10.12 13.37
C GLY A 10 39.63 -9.19 14.38
N VAL A 11 39.09 -7.98 14.50
CA VAL A 11 39.38 -7.08 15.62
C VAL A 11 38.38 -7.40 16.72
N LEU A 12 38.90 -7.90 17.84
CA LEU A 12 38.14 -8.13 19.07
C LEU A 12 37.75 -6.76 19.65
N PHE A 13 36.51 -6.31 19.44
CA PHE A 13 35.98 -5.15 20.16
C PHE A 13 35.62 -5.56 21.58
N THR A 14 36.36 -5.04 22.54
CA THR A 14 35.95 -5.01 23.95
C THR A 14 34.66 -4.21 24.04
N ALA A 15 33.55 -4.87 24.39
CA ALA A 15 32.27 -4.24 24.62
C ALA A 15 32.38 -3.30 25.84
N LEU A 16 32.52 -2.00 25.58
CA LEU A 16 32.04 -1.00 26.51
C LEU A 16 30.52 -1.09 26.48
N SER A 17 29.91 -1.50 27.60
CA SER A 17 28.48 -1.40 27.80
C SER A 17 28.09 0.07 27.82
N ALA A 18 27.79 0.62 26.64
CA ALA A 18 26.99 1.83 26.54
C ALA A 18 25.59 1.47 27.05
N ASN A 19 25.11 2.16 28.08
CA ASN A 19 23.70 2.10 28.44
C ASN A 19 22.93 2.58 27.20
N ALA A 20 22.24 1.67 26.51
CA ALA A 20 21.40 2.03 25.38
C ALA A 20 20.43 3.13 25.82
N ALA A 21 20.16 4.10 24.95
CA ALA A 21 19.13 5.09 25.20
C ALA A 21 17.80 4.36 25.49
N THR A 22 17.10 4.75 26.55
CA THR A 22 15.84 4.12 26.96
C THR A 22 14.70 5.13 26.98
N ILE A 23 13.51 4.65 26.62
CA ILE A 23 12.24 5.32 26.87
C ILE A 23 11.51 4.50 27.92
N THR A 24 11.09 5.15 29.00
CA THR A 24 10.19 4.53 29.97
C THR A 24 8.78 4.56 29.38
N SER A 25 8.18 3.39 29.17
CA SER A 25 6.83 3.30 28.63
C SER A 25 5.79 3.89 29.58
N LYS A 26 4.70 4.42 29.00
CA LYS A 26 3.58 5.03 29.72
C LYS A 26 2.27 4.52 29.12
N MET A 27 1.34 4.10 29.95
CA MET A 27 0.03 3.64 29.46
C MET A 27 -0.73 4.80 28.76
N PRO A 28 -1.13 4.64 27.48
CA PRO A 28 -1.96 5.64 26.81
C PRO A 28 -3.38 5.68 27.40
N THR A 29 -4.04 6.83 27.27
CA THR A 29 -5.42 6.99 27.76
C THR A 29 -6.40 6.31 26.80
N LEU A 30 -7.33 5.51 27.33
CA LEU A 30 -8.40 4.92 26.52
C LEU A 30 -9.58 5.90 26.41
N SER A 31 -9.92 6.31 25.18
CA SER A 31 -11.07 7.17 24.87
C SER A 31 -11.86 6.55 23.73
N ASP A 32 -13.18 6.44 23.90
CA ASP A 32 -14.09 5.87 22.90
C ASP A 32 -13.64 4.49 22.38
N GLY A 33 -13.11 3.66 23.27
CA GLY A 33 -12.62 2.33 22.92
C GLY A 33 -11.31 2.31 22.13
N CYS A 34 -10.59 3.44 22.03
CA CYS A 34 -9.32 3.54 21.34
C CYS A 34 -8.26 4.25 22.18
N TYR A 35 -7.06 3.67 22.27
CA TYR A 35 -5.94 4.23 22.99
C TYR A 35 -5.39 5.47 22.27
N GLN A 36 -5.36 6.59 22.96
CA GLN A 36 -4.86 7.87 22.46
C GLN A 36 -3.35 7.94 22.71
N ILE A 37 -2.58 8.02 21.63
CA ILE A 37 -1.12 8.01 21.66
C ILE A 37 -0.65 9.42 21.28
N SER A 38 -0.01 10.11 22.21
CA SER A 38 0.46 11.48 22.03
C SER A 38 1.98 11.58 22.04
N ASP A 39 2.72 10.67 22.65
CA ASP A 39 4.17 10.75 22.69
C ASP A 39 4.84 9.36 22.54
N ALA A 40 6.17 9.36 22.51
CA ALA A 40 6.93 8.12 22.37
C ALA A 40 6.77 7.19 23.59
N ALA A 41 6.61 7.73 24.80
CA ALA A 41 6.37 6.89 25.98
C ALA A 41 5.02 6.15 25.87
N GLU A 42 3.99 6.82 25.37
CA GLU A 42 2.67 6.25 25.11
C GLU A 42 2.66 5.27 23.93
N LEU A 43 3.47 5.51 22.89
CA LEU A 43 3.65 4.54 21.81
C LEU A 43 4.27 3.23 22.33
N TYR A 44 5.27 3.32 23.19
CA TYR A 44 5.89 2.14 23.81
C TYR A 44 4.94 1.48 24.83
N GLY A 45 4.13 2.26 25.56
CA GLY A 45 3.11 1.69 26.44
C GLY A 45 1.98 1.00 25.67
N PHE A 46 1.59 1.52 24.50
CA PHE A 46 0.67 0.81 23.60
C PHE A 46 1.30 -0.50 23.10
N ALA A 47 2.59 -0.49 22.75
CA ALA A 47 3.30 -1.71 22.38
C ALA A 47 3.33 -2.74 23.52
N ASP A 48 3.53 -2.30 24.77
CA ASP A 48 3.47 -3.17 25.95
C ASP A 48 2.08 -3.80 26.15
N ILE A 49 1.01 -3.04 25.91
CA ILE A 49 -0.37 -3.56 25.96
C ILE A 49 -0.55 -4.64 24.89
N VAL A 50 -0.20 -4.36 23.63
CA VAL A 50 -0.35 -5.33 22.52
C VAL A 50 0.49 -6.59 22.77
N ASN A 51 1.70 -6.43 23.31
CA ASN A 51 2.60 -7.54 23.62
C ASN A 51 2.21 -8.33 24.89
N GLY A 52 1.18 -7.90 25.63
CA GLY A 52 0.78 -8.52 26.89
C GLY A 52 1.80 -8.34 28.03
N THR A 53 2.70 -7.35 27.93
CA THR A 53 3.70 -7.02 28.94
C THR A 53 3.31 -5.83 29.82
N GLY A 54 2.30 -5.06 29.42
CA GLY A 54 1.77 -3.90 30.16
C GLY A 54 0.48 -4.17 30.95
N GLU A 55 0.06 -3.20 31.76
CA GLU A 55 -1.28 -3.18 32.35
C GLU A 55 -2.32 -2.86 31.27
N GLY A 56 -3.20 -3.83 30.97
CA GLY A 56 -4.23 -3.74 29.92
C GLY A 56 -4.70 -5.15 29.54
N ASP A 57 -5.89 -5.28 28.95
CA ASP A 57 -6.36 -6.58 28.44
C ASP A 57 -6.07 -6.67 26.93
N PRO A 58 -5.08 -7.47 26.48
CA PRO A 58 -4.85 -7.72 25.06
C PRO A 58 -5.93 -8.60 24.42
N GLN A 59 -7.00 -9.00 25.14
CA GLN A 59 -8.04 -9.85 24.59
C GLN A 59 -8.90 -9.12 23.55
N GLY A 60 -8.64 -9.44 22.29
CA GLY A 60 -9.51 -9.11 21.16
C GLY A 60 -8.90 -8.08 20.22
N LYS A 61 -9.75 -7.26 19.62
CA LYS A 61 -9.36 -6.26 18.63
C LYS A 61 -8.94 -4.96 19.32
N VAL A 62 -7.64 -4.69 19.35
CA VAL A 62 -7.06 -3.50 19.99
C VAL A 62 -7.17 -2.29 19.06
N CYS A 63 -7.48 -1.11 19.60
CA CYS A 63 -7.51 0.13 18.84
C CYS A 63 -6.47 1.13 19.37
N GLY A 64 -5.57 1.59 18.51
CA GLY A 64 -4.63 2.69 18.78
C GLY A 64 -4.88 3.87 17.82
N LYS A 65 -4.78 5.10 18.32
CA LYS A 65 -4.95 6.32 17.53
C LYS A 65 -3.91 7.37 17.90
N LEU A 66 -3.20 7.89 16.91
CA LEU A 66 -2.28 9.01 17.14
C LEU A 66 -3.06 10.33 17.29
N THR A 67 -2.60 11.17 18.20
CA THR A 67 -3.16 12.51 18.46
C THR A 67 -2.21 13.64 18.07
N GLN A 68 -0.94 13.30 17.83
CA GLN A 68 0.09 14.17 17.27
C GLN A 68 1.20 13.32 16.64
N ASP A 69 2.13 13.98 15.96
CA ASP A 69 3.33 13.34 15.44
C ASP A 69 4.21 12.84 16.59
N ILE A 70 4.81 11.66 16.42
CA ILE A 70 5.60 10.98 17.45
C ILE A 70 7.06 10.94 17.01
N VAL A 71 7.98 11.42 17.84
CA VAL A 71 9.43 11.32 17.57
C VAL A 71 10.06 10.39 18.60
N VAL A 72 10.57 9.25 18.13
CA VAL A 72 11.25 8.25 18.99
C VAL A 72 12.76 8.49 19.00
N ASN A 73 13.35 8.65 17.82
CA ASN A 73 14.75 9.03 17.64
C ASN A 73 14.84 10.14 16.56
N GLU A 74 15.97 10.84 16.52
CA GLU A 74 16.26 11.82 15.47
C GLU A 74 17.49 11.42 14.63
N SER A 75 17.35 11.50 13.31
CA SER A 75 18.42 11.19 12.35
C SER A 75 18.92 9.75 12.49
N VAL A 76 17.97 8.81 12.48
CA VAL A 76 18.29 7.38 12.37
C VAL A 76 19.01 7.12 11.05
N LEU A 77 18.57 7.78 9.99
CA LEU A 77 19.23 7.78 8.70
C LEU A 77 20.07 9.05 8.49
N ASN A 78 21.19 8.90 7.78
CA ASN A 78 22.03 10.02 7.34
C ASN A 78 21.48 10.68 6.05
N SER A 79 22.20 11.67 5.51
CA SER A 79 21.79 12.38 4.29
C SER A 79 21.76 11.50 3.04
N GLU A 80 22.41 10.35 3.08
CA GLU A 80 22.51 9.35 2.02
C GLU A 80 21.40 8.27 2.15
N GLY A 81 20.61 8.29 3.23
CA GLY A 81 19.57 7.31 3.51
C GLY A 81 20.08 6.00 4.13
N GLU A 82 21.31 6.00 4.65
CA GLU A 82 21.91 4.86 5.34
C GLU A 82 21.82 5.02 6.86
N LEU A 83 21.92 3.92 7.61
CA LEU A 83 21.94 3.95 9.08
C LEU A 83 23.06 4.84 9.61
N ASN A 84 22.71 5.79 10.45
CA ASN A 84 23.67 6.65 11.15
C ASN A 84 24.30 5.92 12.34
N SER A 85 25.31 5.10 12.05
CA SER A 85 26.04 4.28 13.02
C SER A 85 26.84 5.04 14.10
N GLN A 86 26.87 6.37 14.05
CA GLN A 86 27.57 7.21 15.03
C GLN A 86 26.69 7.61 16.21
N LYS A 87 25.40 7.27 16.20
CA LYS A 87 24.45 7.58 17.26
C LYS A 87 23.96 6.32 17.95
N ASP A 88 23.68 6.44 19.24
CA ASP A 88 22.90 5.46 19.98
C ASP A 88 21.41 5.76 19.81
N PHE A 89 20.62 4.75 19.49
CA PHE A 89 19.18 4.85 19.28
C PHE A 89 18.42 4.05 20.33
N VAL A 90 17.24 4.55 20.71
CA VAL A 90 16.28 3.78 21.49
C VAL A 90 15.73 2.67 20.59
N PRO A 91 15.90 1.38 20.93
CA PRO A 91 15.42 0.28 20.11
C PRO A 91 13.91 0.18 20.19
N TRP A 92 13.29 0.05 19.01
CA TRP A 92 11.89 -0.31 18.87
C TRP A 92 11.67 -1.78 19.27
N VAL A 93 10.55 -2.04 19.95
CA VAL A 93 10.09 -3.40 20.24
C VAL A 93 8.86 -3.67 19.37
N PRO A 94 9.02 -4.42 18.26
CA PRO A 94 7.91 -4.76 17.37
C PRO A 94 6.71 -5.36 18.12
N MET A 95 5.51 -4.89 17.76
CA MET A 95 4.26 -5.34 18.37
C MET A 95 3.84 -6.71 17.83
N LYS A 96 3.51 -7.66 18.69
CA LYS A 96 3.22 -9.05 18.33
C LYS A 96 1.72 -9.34 18.26
N ASP A 97 1.35 -10.24 17.37
CA ASP A 97 -0.01 -10.79 17.25
C ASP A 97 -1.09 -9.70 17.16
N PHE A 98 -0.76 -8.59 16.49
CA PHE A 98 -1.66 -7.44 16.45
C PHE A 98 -2.93 -7.78 15.68
N SER A 99 -4.07 -7.56 16.33
CA SER A 99 -5.37 -7.60 15.68
C SER A 99 -6.19 -6.40 16.11
N GLY A 100 -6.79 -5.70 15.15
CA GLY A 100 -7.56 -4.50 15.40
C GLY A 100 -7.15 -3.31 14.52
N LYS A 101 -7.26 -2.09 15.04
CA LYS A 101 -7.14 -0.85 14.26
C LYS A 101 -6.01 0.03 14.80
N PHE A 102 -5.14 0.51 13.91
CA PHE A 102 -4.14 1.53 14.20
C PHE A 102 -4.38 2.73 13.26
N ASP A 103 -4.90 3.82 13.81
CA ASP A 103 -5.22 5.04 13.07
C ASP A 103 -4.16 6.11 13.34
N GLY A 104 -3.31 6.36 12.35
CA GLY A 104 -2.36 7.45 12.38
C GLY A 104 -3.05 8.81 12.41
N ASN A 105 -4.34 8.93 12.06
CA ASN A 105 -5.08 10.19 12.07
C ASN A 105 -4.35 11.33 11.32
N ASN A 106 -3.62 10.99 10.25
CA ASN A 106 -2.72 11.84 9.45
C ASN A 106 -1.47 12.33 10.17
N HIS A 107 -1.05 11.64 11.23
CA HIS A 107 0.20 11.87 11.95
C HIS A 107 1.29 10.88 11.53
N VAL A 108 2.52 11.26 11.88
CA VAL A 108 3.74 10.54 11.49
C VAL A 108 4.48 10.05 12.73
N ILE A 109 5.01 8.83 12.67
CA ILE A 109 5.97 8.31 13.63
C ILE A 109 7.38 8.40 13.02
N TYR A 110 8.27 9.09 13.70
CA TYR A 110 9.65 9.32 13.30
C TYR A 110 10.62 8.48 14.14
N GLY A 111 11.68 7.98 13.51
CA GLY A 111 12.85 7.52 14.25
C GLY A 111 12.73 6.11 14.83
N LEU A 112 11.92 5.21 14.26
CA LEU A 112 11.89 3.83 14.74
C LEU A 112 13.18 3.11 14.33
N TYR A 113 13.85 2.46 15.29
CA TYR A 113 15.10 1.76 15.05
C TYR A 113 15.01 0.32 15.54
N PHE A 114 15.19 -0.65 14.65
CA PHE A 114 15.34 -2.05 14.99
C PHE A 114 16.47 -2.66 14.17
N ASN A 115 17.40 -3.32 14.85
CA ASN A 115 18.48 -4.08 14.25
C ASN A 115 18.56 -5.45 14.92
N GLY A 116 17.82 -6.41 14.38
CA GLY A 116 17.71 -7.76 14.91
C GLY A 116 18.73 -8.70 14.29
N ASN A 117 19.51 -9.38 15.15
CA ASN A 117 20.27 -10.56 14.74
C ASN A 117 19.33 -11.80 14.74
N GLY A 118 19.24 -12.52 13.63
CA GLY A 118 18.51 -13.81 13.52
C GLY A 118 17.15 -13.75 12.81
N ASP A 119 16.38 -14.84 12.87
CA ASP A 119 15.12 -15.08 12.12
C ASP A 119 13.90 -14.26 12.60
N LYS A 120 14.12 -13.09 13.21
CA LYS A 120 13.01 -12.26 13.71
C LYS A 120 12.40 -11.43 12.58
N SER A 121 11.09 -11.60 12.36
CA SER A 121 10.27 -10.66 11.60
C SER A 121 10.31 -9.28 12.24
N VAL A 122 10.19 -8.24 11.43
CA VAL A 122 10.17 -6.86 11.93
C VAL A 122 9.23 -5.98 11.12
N GLY A 123 8.53 -5.12 11.85
CA GLY A 123 7.88 -3.91 11.38
C GLY A 123 7.42 -3.08 12.58
N LEU A 124 6.51 -2.12 12.37
CA LEU A 124 5.74 -1.58 13.48
C LEU A 124 5.08 -2.71 14.27
N PHE A 125 4.54 -3.69 13.52
CA PHE A 125 4.06 -4.97 14.01
C PHE A 125 5.02 -6.08 13.53
N GLU A 126 5.52 -6.90 14.46
CA GLU A 126 6.24 -8.15 14.15
C GLU A 126 5.35 -9.05 13.31
N ASN A 127 4.12 -9.24 13.78
CA ASN A 127 3.09 -9.97 13.06
C ASN A 127 1.69 -9.43 13.36
N ALA A 128 0.76 -9.61 12.42
CA ALA A 128 -0.61 -9.10 12.54
C ALA A 128 -1.64 -9.99 11.83
N SER A 129 -2.89 -9.94 12.28
CA SER A 129 -4.05 -10.63 11.68
C SER A 129 -5.33 -9.80 11.80
N GLY A 130 -6.18 -9.80 10.77
CA GLY A 130 -7.43 -9.03 10.76
C GLY A 130 -7.28 -7.54 11.16
N PHE A 131 -6.27 -6.86 10.62
CA PHE A 131 -5.87 -5.51 11.02
C PHE A 131 -6.35 -4.41 10.06
N GLN A 132 -6.43 -3.18 10.58
CA GLN A 132 -6.63 -1.95 9.82
C GLN A 132 -5.56 -0.92 10.20
N ILE A 133 -4.69 -0.55 9.26
CA ILE A 133 -3.69 0.52 9.43
C ILE A 133 -4.09 1.68 8.54
N LEU A 134 -4.42 2.83 9.14
CA LEU A 134 -5.06 3.94 8.44
C LEU A 134 -4.29 5.24 8.67
N ASN A 135 -4.15 6.07 7.64
CA ASN A 135 -3.70 7.47 7.76
C ASN A 135 -2.36 7.65 8.51
N LEU A 136 -1.42 6.72 8.32
CA LEU A 136 -0.17 6.66 9.09
C LEU A 136 1.05 6.90 8.21
N GLY A 137 1.90 7.83 8.62
CA GLY A 137 3.26 7.98 8.09
C GLY A 137 4.31 7.33 8.99
N LEU A 138 5.26 6.61 8.41
CA LEU A 138 6.52 6.23 9.08
C LEU A 138 7.68 6.92 8.37
N GLU A 139 8.49 7.69 9.11
CA GLU A 139 9.64 8.42 8.56
C GLU A 139 10.91 8.21 9.39
N ASP A 140 12.07 8.33 8.75
CA ASP A 140 13.38 8.23 9.40
C ASP A 140 13.52 6.94 10.25
N PHE A 141 13.05 5.81 9.73
CA PHE A 141 13.15 4.53 10.42
C PHE A 141 14.21 3.62 9.78
N TYR A 142 14.77 2.72 10.59
CA TYR A 142 15.66 1.64 10.15
C TYR A 142 15.18 0.32 10.73
N PHE A 143 14.75 -0.60 9.87
CA PHE A 143 14.39 -1.96 10.25
C PHE A 143 15.26 -2.97 9.52
N ALA A 144 16.08 -3.68 10.30
CA ALA A 144 16.88 -4.79 9.83
C ALA A 144 16.53 -6.08 10.58
N GLY A 145 16.24 -7.13 9.82
CA GLY A 145 15.99 -8.49 10.30
C GLY A 145 16.43 -9.51 9.25
N LYS A 146 16.41 -10.81 9.54
CA LYS A 146 16.79 -11.81 8.54
C LYS A 146 15.64 -12.15 7.60
N GLU A 147 14.46 -12.45 8.13
CA GLU A 147 13.28 -12.82 7.33
C GLU A 147 12.11 -11.91 7.67
N ASN A 148 11.20 -11.70 6.73
CA ASN A 148 9.91 -11.01 6.94
C ASN A 148 10.07 -9.61 7.53
N VAL A 149 10.66 -8.73 6.72
CA VAL A 149 10.97 -7.35 7.11
C VAL A 149 10.04 -6.41 6.34
N GLY A 150 9.19 -5.68 7.05
CA GLY A 150 8.26 -4.69 6.51
C GLY A 150 8.24 -3.41 7.35
N ALA A 151 7.85 -2.26 6.78
CA ALA A 151 7.69 -1.05 7.60
C ALA A 151 6.49 -1.16 8.55
N PHE A 152 5.36 -1.64 8.06
CA PHE A 152 4.15 -1.77 8.86
C PHE A 152 4.05 -3.14 9.52
N VAL A 153 4.14 -4.22 8.74
CA VAL A 153 4.02 -5.58 9.27
C VAL A 153 5.17 -6.45 8.77
N GLY A 154 5.86 -7.13 9.67
CA GLY A 154 6.87 -8.11 9.26
C GLY A 154 6.24 -9.32 8.58
N PHE A 155 5.42 -10.06 9.33
CA PHE A 155 4.72 -11.24 8.85
C PHE A 155 3.24 -11.14 9.17
N VAL A 156 2.38 -11.17 8.17
CA VAL A 156 0.95 -11.26 8.47
C VAL A 156 0.63 -12.76 8.75
N ASN A 157 -0.19 -13.07 9.75
CA ASN A 157 -0.43 -14.44 10.22
C ASN A 157 -1.91 -14.67 10.58
N ASP A 158 -2.76 -14.74 9.57
CA ASP A 158 -4.21 -14.86 9.71
C ASP A 158 -4.75 -16.19 9.16
N TYR A 159 -5.20 -17.08 10.06
CA TYR A 159 -5.91 -18.32 9.67
C TYR A 159 -7.42 -18.14 9.57
N SER A 160 -7.90 -16.91 9.76
CA SER A 160 -9.31 -16.57 9.76
C SER A 160 -9.74 -15.88 8.47
N LYS A 161 -11.04 -15.80 8.28
CA LYS A 161 -11.66 -15.02 7.23
C LYS A 161 -11.73 -13.55 7.67
N ASN A 162 -10.62 -12.90 8.03
CA ASN A 162 -10.64 -11.46 8.27
C ASN A 162 -10.11 -10.70 7.04
N GLN A 163 -10.57 -9.46 6.88
CA GLN A 163 -9.96 -8.56 5.92
C GLN A 163 -8.84 -7.80 6.61
N MET A 164 -7.80 -7.50 5.85
CA MET A 164 -6.66 -6.73 6.29
C MET A 164 -6.49 -5.52 5.37
N GLU A 165 -6.21 -4.36 5.96
CA GLU A 165 -6.18 -3.09 5.24
C GLU A 165 -4.99 -2.23 5.66
N ILE A 166 -4.29 -1.66 4.66
CA ILE A 166 -3.38 -0.53 4.82
C ILE A 166 -3.87 0.58 3.88
N THR A 167 -4.34 1.69 4.44
CA THR A 167 -4.98 2.75 3.66
C THR A 167 -4.43 4.13 4.03
N ASN A 168 -4.26 5.00 3.04
CA ASN A 168 -3.78 6.38 3.21
C ASN A 168 -2.46 6.47 3.99
N SER A 169 -1.58 5.48 3.82
CA SER A 169 -0.39 5.33 4.65
C SER A 169 0.88 5.35 3.81
N TYR A 170 2.00 5.70 4.43
CA TYR A 170 3.29 5.73 3.73
C TYR A 170 4.46 5.38 4.61
N ALA A 171 5.53 4.90 3.97
CA ALA A 171 6.79 4.58 4.61
C ALA A 171 7.94 5.29 3.88
N ALA A 172 8.81 5.96 4.65
CA ALA A 172 10.03 6.60 4.16
C ALA A 172 11.19 6.34 5.13
N GLY A 173 11.80 5.16 5.00
CA GLY A 173 12.95 4.74 5.80
C GLY A 173 13.88 3.79 5.06
N LEU A 174 14.56 2.94 5.81
CA LEU A 174 15.43 1.88 5.30
C LEU A 174 14.98 0.53 5.86
N VAL A 175 14.66 -0.39 4.95
CA VAL A 175 14.25 -1.77 5.23
C VAL A 175 15.33 -2.70 4.70
N GLU A 176 15.93 -3.51 5.56
CA GLU A 176 16.99 -4.45 5.19
C GLU A 176 16.67 -5.88 5.69
N GLY A 177 16.83 -6.87 4.82
CA GLY A 177 16.77 -8.28 5.23
C GLY A 177 17.35 -9.28 4.25
N GLU A 178 17.12 -10.56 4.49
CA GLU A 178 17.56 -11.67 3.63
C GLU A 178 16.43 -12.16 2.72
N SER A 179 15.28 -12.51 3.29
CA SER A 179 14.13 -13.06 2.55
C SER A 179 12.80 -12.44 2.99
N GLY A 180 11.86 -12.25 2.07
CA GLY A 180 10.55 -11.67 2.38
C GLY A 180 10.69 -10.23 2.87
N VAL A 181 11.22 -9.36 2.01
CA VAL A 181 11.54 -7.97 2.36
C VAL A 181 10.63 -7.02 1.59
N GLY A 182 9.72 -6.35 2.28
CA GLY A 182 8.76 -5.43 1.68
C GLY A 182 8.87 -4.02 2.23
N GLY A 183 8.61 -3.01 1.41
CA GLY A 183 8.52 -1.64 1.93
C GLY A 183 7.38 -1.46 2.95
N PHE A 184 6.30 -2.25 2.87
CA PHE A 184 5.16 -2.22 3.80
C PHE A 184 5.03 -3.52 4.60
N ILE A 185 5.01 -4.67 3.89
CA ILE A 185 4.79 -5.99 4.47
C ILE A 185 5.92 -6.92 4.05
N GLY A 186 6.60 -7.59 4.99
CA GLY A 186 7.65 -8.54 4.66
C GLY A 186 7.11 -9.73 3.88
N SER A 187 6.27 -10.54 4.52
CA SER A 187 5.60 -11.66 3.85
C SER A 187 4.12 -11.78 4.23
N ALA A 188 3.38 -12.25 3.23
CA ALA A 188 1.98 -12.52 3.27
C ALA A 188 1.67 -13.99 2.97
N THR A 189 1.23 -14.80 3.94
CA THR A 189 0.93 -16.23 3.69
C THR A 189 -0.32 -16.73 4.41
N TRP A 190 -1.49 -16.81 3.76
CA TRP A 190 -2.73 -17.35 4.34
C TRP A 190 -3.59 -18.17 3.38
N HIS A 191 -4.63 -18.78 3.95
CA HIS A 191 -5.50 -19.72 3.24
C HIS A 191 -6.90 -19.17 2.94
N LYS A 192 -7.35 -18.04 3.54
CA LYS A 192 -8.79 -17.65 3.55
C LYS A 192 -9.12 -16.13 3.67
N GLY A 193 -8.14 -15.23 3.67
CA GLY A 193 -8.32 -13.78 3.86
C GLY A 193 -8.06 -12.95 2.59
N SER A 194 -8.32 -11.64 2.66
CA SER A 194 -7.95 -10.69 1.59
C SER A 194 -7.25 -9.47 2.19
N LEU A 195 -6.16 -9.06 1.55
CA LEU A 195 -5.34 -7.91 1.95
C LEU A 195 -5.48 -6.78 0.93
N TYR A 196 -5.79 -5.59 1.42
CA TYR A 196 -5.95 -4.39 0.61
C TYR A 196 -4.93 -3.34 1.02
N ILE A 197 -4.13 -2.86 0.06
CA ILE A 197 -3.28 -1.70 0.22
C ILE A 197 -3.78 -0.62 -0.73
N SER A 198 -4.26 0.50 -0.19
CA SER A 198 -4.92 1.53 -1.00
C SER A 198 -4.45 2.94 -0.68
N ASN A 199 -4.38 3.80 -1.71
CA ASN A 199 -4.02 5.21 -1.58
C ASN A 199 -2.71 5.43 -0.79
N SER A 200 -1.76 4.53 -0.98
CA SER A 200 -0.57 4.42 -0.13
C SER A 200 0.70 4.45 -0.96
N TYR A 201 1.81 4.83 -0.34
CA TYR A 201 3.06 4.97 -1.08
C TYR A 201 4.31 4.59 -0.28
N ASN A 202 5.25 3.95 -0.98
CA ASN A 202 6.56 3.63 -0.43
C ASN A 202 7.63 4.56 -1.02
N LEU A 203 8.35 5.25 -0.13
CA LEU A 203 9.55 6.03 -0.42
C LEU A 203 10.81 5.39 0.18
N SER A 204 10.66 4.28 0.91
CA SER A 204 11.76 3.62 1.61
C SER A 204 12.75 2.97 0.66
N MET A 205 14.02 2.95 1.04
CA MET A 205 15.00 2.08 0.42
C MET A 205 14.79 0.66 0.94
N VAL A 206 14.54 -0.29 0.04
CA VAL A 206 14.25 -1.69 0.38
C VAL A 206 15.38 -2.57 -0.15
N LYS A 207 16.12 -3.23 0.74
CA LYS A 207 17.24 -4.11 0.39
C LYS A 207 17.02 -5.52 0.92
N GLY A 208 17.04 -6.50 0.03
CA GLY A 208 16.94 -7.92 0.40
C GLY A 208 17.91 -8.80 -0.38
N LEU A 209 17.84 -10.12 -0.19
CA LEU A 209 18.40 -11.10 -1.13
C LEU A 209 17.30 -11.75 -1.95
N TYR A 210 16.26 -12.27 -1.31
CA TYR A 210 15.19 -13.04 -1.94
C TYR A 210 13.84 -12.38 -1.66
N GLU A 211 12.96 -12.35 -2.67
CA GLU A 211 11.56 -11.91 -2.52
C GLU A 211 11.47 -10.48 -1.98
N VAL A 212 11.89 -9.53 -2.82
CA VAL A 212 12.03 -8.13 -2.42
C VAL A 212 11.01 -7.27 -3.17
N GLY A 213 10.12 -6.61 -2.43
CA GLY A 213 9.06 -5.79 -2.99
C GLY A 213 9.05 -4.37 -2.45
N GLY A 214 8.73 -3.38 -3.28
CA GLY A 214 8.50 -2.02 -2.78
C GLY A 214 7.30 -1.90 -1.82
N PHE A 215 6.35 -2.84 -1.89
CA PHE A 215 5.24 -2.96 -0.93
C PHE A 215 5.29 -4.28 -0.17
N ILE A 216 5.29 -5.40 -0.88
CA ILE A 216 5.20 -6.74 -0.27
C ILE A 216 6.38 -7.59 -0.75
N GLY A 217 7.17 -8.16 0.16
CA GLY A 217 8.27 -9.05 -0.21
C GLY A 217 7.76 -10.31 -0.92
N SER A 218 6.96 -11.11 -0.21
CA SER A 218 6.29 -12.28 -0.78
C SER A 218 4.81 -12.36 -0.43
N LYS A 219 4.02 -12.95 -1.33
CA LYS A 219 2.66 -13.43 -1.03
C LYS A 219 2.47 -14.89 -1.42
N TYR A 220 1.73 -15.65 -0.62
CA TYR A 220 1.41 -17.05 -0.86
C TYR A 220 -0.05 -17.36 -0.51
N GLU A 221 -0.82 -17.88 -1.48
CA GLU A 221 -2.25 -18.24 -1.38
C GLU A 221 -3.24 -17.10 -1.14
N ASP A 222 -2.73 -15.90 -0.79
CA ASP A 222 -3.55 -14.74 -0.49
C ASP A 222 -4.07 -13.98 -1.69
N ASP A 223 -5.30 -13.49 -1.55
CA ASP A 223 -5.84 -12.43 -2.39
C ASP A 223 -5.30 -11.08 -1.90
N VAL A 224 -4.50 -10.44 -2.75
CA VAL A 224 -3.84 -9.17 -2.47
C VAL A 224 -4.23 -8.15 -3.52
N TYR A 225 -4.71 -6.99 -3.06
CA TYR A 225 -5.13 -5.88 -3.90
C TYR A 225 -4.31 -4.62 -3.56
N ILE A 226 -3.55 -4.11 -4.53
CA ILE A 226 -2.81 -2.85 -4.41
C ILE A 226 -3.45 -1.84 -5.36
N ILE A 227 -3.98 -0.73 -4.81
CA ILE A 227 -4.87 0.17 -5.53
C ILE A 227 -4.45 1.63 -5.31
N LYS A 228 -4.42 2.46 -6.37
CA LYS A 228 -4.10 3.90 -6.28
C LYS A 228 -2.82 4.18 -5.48
N SER A 229 -1.80 3.34 -5.68
CA SER A 229 -0.60 3.32 -4.84
C SER A 229 0.66 3.43 -5.68
N TYR A 230 1.76 3.89 -5.09
CA TYR A 230 3.00 4.00 -5.83
C TYR A 230 4.26 3.71 -5.01
N ASN A 231 5.27 3.17 -5.69
CA ASN A 231 6.61 3.04 -5.14
C ASN A 231 7.54 4.06 -5.82
N SER A 232 8.22 4.89 -5.03
CA SER A 232 9.31 5.76 -5.48
C SER A 232 10.65 5.38 -4.84
N GLY A 233 10.61 4.54 -3.80
CA GLY A 233 11.78 3.99 -3.14
C GLY A 233 12.58 3.04 -4.04
N VAL A 234 13.90 3.00 -3.85
CA VAL A 234 14.77 2.04 -4.55
C VAL A 234 14.55 0.65 -3.96
N VAL A 235 14.34 -0.34 -4.83
CA VAL A 235 14.19 -1.76 -4.45
C VAL A 235 15.38 -2.53 -4.99
N SER A 236 16.11 -3.22 -4.12
CA SER A 236 17.32 -3.95 -4.50
C SER A 236 17.35 -5.34 -3.90
N GLY A 237 17.59 -6.36 -4.72
CA GLY A 237 17.65 -7.75 -4.29
C GLY A 237 18.57 -8.61 -5.15
N LYS A 238 18.50 -9.92 -4.96
CA LYS A 238 19.16 -10.93 -5.79
C LYS A 238 18.15 -11.64 -6.67
N GLU A 239 17.07 -12.15 -6.11
CA GLU A 239 16.05 -12.92 -6.82
C GLU A 239 14.63 -12.47 -6.47
N ALA A 240 13.74 -12.46 -7.46
CA ALA A 240 12.33 -12.09 -7.32
C ALA A 240 12.18 -10.67 -6.74
N VAL A 241 12.58 -9.68 -7.53
CA VAL A 241 12.61 -8.27 -7.14
C VAL A 241 11.57 -7.50 -7.92
N GLY A 242 10.62 -6.85 -7.23
CA GLY A 242 9.54 -6.09 -7.85
C GLY A 242 9.31 -4.72 -7.23
N GLY A 243 8.93 -3.72 -8.04
CA GLY A 243 8.59 -2.40 -7.52
C GLY A 243 7.37 -2.39 -6.57
N PHE A 244 6.47 -3.37 -6.69
CA PHE A 244 5.38 -3.60 -5.73
C PHE A 244 5.56 -4.92 -4.97
N VAL A 245 5.62 -6.04 -5.69
CA VAL A 245 5.66 -7.38 -5.10
C VAL A 245 6.89 -8.12 -5.57
N GLY A 246 7.68 -8.69 -4.66
CA GLY A 246 8.84 -9.50 -5.02
C GLY A 246 8.42 -10.83 -5.64
N TRP A 247 7.79 -11.68 -4.83
CA TRP A 247 7.24 -12.97 -5.25
C TRP A 247 5.75 -13.11 -4.93
N ALA A 248 5.01 -13.68 -5.87
CA ALA A 248 3.60 -13.96 -5.74
C ALA A 248 3.30 -15.40 -6.15
N SER A 249 2.68 -16.17 -5.26
CA SER A 249 2.26 -17.53 -5.55
C SER A 249 0.86 -17.85 -5.09
N LYS A 250 0.07 -18.52 -5.94
CA LYS A 250 -1.34 -18.87 -5.68
C LYS A 250 -2.22 -17.63 -5.35
N GLY A 251 -3.54 -17.84 -5.22
CA GLY A 251 -4.52 -16.77 -5.00
C GLY A 251 -4.53 -15.73 -6.13
N VAL A 252 -5.13 -14.56 -5.84
CA VAL A 252 -5.22 -13.41 -6.76
C VAL A 252 -4.22 -12.32 -6.35
N LEU A 253 -3.41 -11.83 -7.29
CA LEU A 253 -2.71 -10.55 -7.14
C LEU A 253 -3.35 -9.53 -8.08
N GLY A 254 -3.98 -8.49 -7.53
CA GLY A 254 -4.54 -7.39 -8.29
C GLY A 254 -3.79 -6.09 -8.04
N VAL A 255 -3.20 -5.50 -9.06
CA VAL A 255 -2.56 -4.17 -9.00
C VAL A 255 -3.31 -3.23 -9.94
N TYR A 256 -3.88 -2.17 -9.37
CA TYR A 256 -4.80 -1.27 -10.07
C TYR A 256 -4.43 0.18 -9.88
N GLN A 257 -4.44 0.96 -10.96
CA GLN A 257 -4.23 2.43 -10.89
C GLN A 257 -2.96 2.82 -10.14
N SER A 258 -1.91 2.02 -10.31
CA SER A 258 -0.73 2.05 -9.45
C SER A 258 0.54 2.04 -10.29
N TYR A 259 1.61 2.63 -9.78
CA TYR A 259 2.84 2.77 -10.56
C TYR A 259 4.13 2.64 -9.76
N ASN A 260 5.18 2.23 -10.46
CA ASN A 260 6.53 2.25 -9.95
C ASN A 260 7.35 3.38 -10.61
N ALA A 261 7.92 4.23 -9.77
CA ALA A 261 8.88 5.26 -10.13
C ALA A 261 10.29 4.95 -9.62
N GLY A 262 10.39 4.12 -8.58
CA GLY A 262 11.65 3.73 -7.97
C GLY A 262 12.46 2.80 -8.87
N LYS A 263 13.79 2.93 -8.82
CA LYS A 263 14.69 2.00 -9.51
C LYS A 263 14.59 0.60 -8.88
N VAL A 264 14.51 -0.44 -9.71
CA VAL A 264 14.45 -1.84 -9.30
C VAL A 264 15.71 -2.56 -9.78
N VAL A 265 16.46 -3.17 -8.86
CA VAL A 265 17.74 -3.84 -9.16
C VAL A 265 17.72 -5.26 -8.63
N GLY A 266 18.06 -6.24 -9.47
CA GLY A 266 18.17 -7.64 -9.09
C GLY A 266 19.21 -8.42 -9.89
N GLN A 267 19.29 -9.73 -9.68
CA GLN A 267 20.04 -10.64 -10.54
C GLN A 267 19.10 -11.52 -11.36
N MET A 268 18.02 -12.03 -10.76
CA MET A 268 17.06 -12.93 -11.43
C MET A 268 15.62 -12.54 -11.12
N TYR A 269 14.73 -12.65 -12.11
CA TYR A 269 13.29 -12.37 -11.99
C TYR A 269 13.03 -10.95 -11.46
N VAL A 270 13.37 -9.96 -12.28
CA VAL A 270 13.31 -8.56 -11.91
C VAL A 270 12.20 -7.88 -12.71
N GLY A 271 11.24 -7.27 -12.02
CA GLY A 271 10.11 -6.60 -12.66
C GLY A 271 9.89 -5.20 -12.13
N GLY A 272 9.50 -4.26 -13.00
CA GLY A 272 9.13 -2.92 -12.55
C GLY A 272 7.96 -2.92 -11.55
N LEU A 273 7.05 -3.89 -11.62
CA LEU A 273 5.91 -4.06 -10.69
C LEU A 273 6.00 -5.38 -9.90
N LEU A 274 6.20 -6.50 -10.58
CA LEU A 274 6.26 -7.84 -9.97
C LEU A 274 7.52 -8.58 -10.39
N GLY A 275 8.29 -9.09 -9.43
CA GLY A 275 9.47 -9.90 -9.71
C GLY A 275 9.13 -11.26 -10.32
N LYS A 276 8.44 -12.11 -9.54
CA LYS A 276 8.12 -13.49 -9.93
C LYS A 276 6.69 -13.87 -9.56
N ALA A 277 5.97 -14.46 -10.50
CA ALA A 277 4.64 -15.02 -10.31
C ALA A 277 4.65 -16.54 -10.58
N THR A 278 4.17 -17.35 -9.65
CA THR A 278 4.08 -18.82 -9.79
C THR A 278 2.73 -19.38 -9.38
N SER A 279 2.19 -20.34 -10.12
CA SER A 279 1.02 -21.13 -9.70
C SER A 279 -0.22 -20.30 -9.27
N PHE A 280 -0.43 -19.10 -9.83
CA PHE A 280 -1.51 -18.20 -9.44
C PHE A 280 -2.85 -18.58 -10.09
N GLU A 281 -3.94 -18.20 -9.43
CA GLU A 281 -5.26 -18.14 -10.07
C GLU A 281 -5.28 -16.95 -11.03
N TYR A 282 -4.95 -15.72 -10.57
CA TYR A 282 -4.75 -14.59 -11.47
C TYR A 282 -3.73 -13.58 -10.94
N ALA A 283 -2.83 -13.12 -11.80
CA ALA A 283 -2.06 -11.89 -11.58
C ALA A 283 -2.57 -10.82 -12.55
N LEU A 284 -3.33 -9.86 -12.04
CA LEU A 284 -4.05 -8.82 -12.79
C LEU A 284 -3.41 -7.47 -12.56
N PHE A 285 -2.91 -6.86 -13.62
CA PHE A 285 -2.34 -5.52 -13.64
C PHE A 285 -3.20 -4.66 -14.56
N LYS A 286 -3.93 -3.68 -14.03
CA LYS A 286 -4.81 -2.82 -14.85
C LYS A 286 -4.61 -1.36 -14.52
N ASN A 287 -4.47 -0.51 -15.54
CA ASN A 287 -4.13 0.91 -15.34
C ASN A 287 -2.85 1.03 -14.51
N VAL A 288 -1.73 0.52 -15.02
CA VAL A 288 -0.47 0.54 -14.28
C VAL A 288 0.67 1.04 -15.14
N TYR A 289 1.71 1.55 -14.51
CA TYR A 289 2.93 1.86 -15.27
C TYR A 289 4.20 1.74 -14.46
N ASN A 290 5.31 1.58 -15.18
CA ASN A 290 6.64 1.68 -14.63
C ASN A 290 7.40 2.81 -15.35
N LYS A 291 7.97 3.75 -14.58
CA LYS A 291 8.95 4.74 -15.07
C LYS A 291 10.32 4.59 -14.43
N GLY A 292 10.46 3.75 -13.40
CA GLY A 292 11.74 3.45 -12.77
C GLY A 292 12.57 2.50 -13.64
N ALA A 293 13.90 2.70 -13.68
CA ALA A 293 14.78 1.75 -14.37
C ALA A 293 14.70 0.35 -13.74
N VAL A 294 14.76 -0.69 -14.57
CA VAL A 294 14.73 -2.09 -14.15
C VAL A 294 16.03 -2.76 -14.61
N GLU A 295 16.89 -3.09 -13.66
CA GLU A 295 18.23 -3.65 -13.92
C GLU A 295 18.30 -5.06 -13.34
N GLY A 296 18.58 -6.05 -14.18
CA GLY A 296 18.71 -7.44 -13.77
C GLY A 296 19.81 -8.19 -14.50
N GLY A 297 20.00 -9.46 -14.19
CA GLY A 297 20.82 -10.38 -14.98
C GLY A 297 19.96 -11.17 -15.96
N SER A 298 18.98 -11.92 -15.45
CA SER A 298 18.13 -12.82 -16.24
C SER A 298 16.64 -12.68 -15.93
N SER A 299 15.78 -12.81 -16.95
CA SER A 299 14.32 -12.66 -16.84
C SER A 299 13.92 -11.30 -16.24
N VAL A 300 14.27 -10.24 -16.98
CA VAL A 300 14.05 -8.84 -16.61
C VAL A 300 12.88 -8.28 -17.40
N GLY A 301 11.85 -7.82 -16.72
CA GLY A 301 10.65 -7.27 -17.33
C GLY A 301 10.39 -5.83 -16.92
N GLY A 302 10.05 -4.96 -17.88
CA GLY A 302 9.67 -3.58 -17.55
C GLY A 302 8.47 -3.49 -16.59
N LEU A 303 7.54 -4.47 -16.63
CA LEU A 303 6.43 -4.57 -15.67
C LEU A 303 6.51 -5.85 -14.83
N VAL A 304 6.69 -7.02 -15.44
CA VAL A 304 6.72 -8.33 -14.75
C VAL A 304 7.98 -9.09 -15.11
N GLY A 305 8.77 -9.53 -14.14
CA GLY A 305 10.02 -10.26 -14.40
C GLY A 305 9.76 -11.67 -14.93
N TYR A 306 9.02 -12.48 -14.17
CA TYR A 306 8.68 -13.86 -14.53
C TYR A 306 7.22 -14.18 -14.21
N GLY A 307 6.56 -14.89 -15.11
CA GLY A 307 5.21 -15.41 -14.90
C GLY A 307 5.05 -16.87 -15.30
N GLU A 308 4.61 -17.70 -14.37
CA GLU A 308 4.25 -19.11 -14.61
C GLU A 308 2.76 -19.34 -14.40
N GLY A 309 2.08 -19.74 -15.46
CA GLY A 309 0.65 -20.07 -15.40
C GLY A 309 0.40 -21.48 -14.85
N ALA A 310 -0.68 -21.65 -14.07
CA ALA A 310 -1.10 -22.97 -13.56
C ALA A 310 -2.09 -23.66 -14.52
N ASP A 311 -1.78 -24.90 -14.92
CA ASP A 311 -2.56 -25.70 -15.88
C ASP A 311 -4.00 -26.04 -15.43
N LEU A 312 -4.25 -26.13 -14.12
CA LEU A 312 -5.47 -26.76 -13.58
C LEU A 312 -6.67 -25.82 -13.38
N ILE A 313 -6.48 -24.49 -13.39
CA ILE A 313 -7.54 -23.50 -13.09
C ILE A 313 -7.68 -22.38 -14.14
N GLY A 314 -6.90 -22.44 -15.23
CA GLY A 314 -6.96 -21.43 -16.30
C GLY A 314 -6.37 -20.07 -15.91
N GLY A 315 -5.48 -20.07 -14.91
CA GLY A 315 -4.87 -18.88 -14.34
C GLY A 315 -3.77 -18.25 -15.19
N GLY A 316 -3.57 -16.93 -15.05
CA GLY A 316 -2.79 -16.14 -16.00
C GLY A 316 -2.19 -14.83 -15.48
N VAL A 317 -1.11 -14.36 -16.13
CA VAL A 317 -0.67 -12.95 -16.01
C VAL A 317 -1.45 -12.14 -17.04
N THR A 318 -2.27 -11.20 -16.56
CA THR A 318 -2.98 -10.24 -17.41
C THR A 318 -2.46 -8.84 -17.11
N ILE A 319 -1.95 -8.17 -18.14
CA ILE A 319 -1.55 -6.76 -18.08
C ILE A 319 -2.42 -6.01 -19.06
N ALA A 320 -3.19 -5.05 -18.57
CA ALA A 320 -4.13 -4.30 -19.36
C ALA A 320 -4.00 -2.79 -19.10
N ASN A 321 -4.07 -2.01 -20.16
CA ASN A 321 -4.03 -0.56 -20.10
C ASN A 321 -2.81 -0.03 -19.32
N ALA A 322 -1.62 -0.36 -19.81
CA ALA A 322 -0.39 -0.18 -19.06
C ALA A 322 0.73 0.39 -19.91
N TYR A 323 1.77 0.94 -19.27
CA TYR A 323 2.99 1.24 -19.99
C TYR A 323 4.29 1.05 -19.20
N ASN A 324 5.39 0.79 -19.92
CA ASN A 324 6.74 0.86 -19.39
C ASN A 324 7.55 1.98 -20.07
N ALA A 325 7.92 3.00 -19.31
CA ALA A 325 8.90 4.02 -19.69
C ALA A 325 10.28 3.79 -19.07
N GLY A 326 10.38 2.90 -18.08
CA GLY A 326 11.65 2.54 -17.45
C GLY A 326 12.59 1.82 -18.42
N HIS A 327 13.85 2.27 -18.45
CA HIS A 327 14.90 1.54 -19.18
C HIS A 327 15.09 0.15 -18.56
N VAL A 328 15.21 -0.88 -19.40
CA VAL A 328 15.38 -2.27 -19.00
C VAL A 328 16.80 -2.69 -19.35
N SER A 329 17.58 -3.10 -18.35
CA SER A 329 18.94 -3.59 -18.56
C SER A 329 19.08 -5.02 -18.05
N TYR A 330 19.80 -5.85 -18.82
CA TYR A 330 20.00 -7.26 -18.52
C TYR A 330 21.41 -7.72 -18.90
N ASP A 331 21.83 -8.90 -18.42
CA ASP A 331 23.10 -9.50 -18.82
C ASP A 331 22.96 -10.17 -20.20
N ALA A 332 23.69 -9.66 -21.20
CA ALA A 332 23.63 -10.13 -22.58
C ALA A 332 24.10 -11.59 -22.74
N ASP A 333 24.90 -12.11 -21.81
CA ASP A 333 25.40 -13.49 -21.82
C ASP A 333 24.40 -14.49 -21.20
N SER A 334 23.30 -14.00 -20.62
CA SER A 334 22.23 -14.84 -20.05
C SER A 334 21.43 -15.58 -21.14
N SER A 335 21.15 -16.87 -20.93
CA SER A 335 20.24 -17.64 -21.78
C SER A 335 18.77 -17.21 -21.66
N LEU A 336 18.42 -16.46 -20.61
CA LEU A 336 17.07 -15.98 -20.33
C LEU A 336 17.01 -14.46 -20.59
N LYS A 337 16.14 -14.09 -21.53
CA LYS A 337 16.07 -12.75 -22.13
C LYS A 337 15.31 -11.75 -21.25
N ALA A 338 15.44 -10.47 -21.59
CA ALA A 338 14.61 -9.39 -21.08
C ALA A 338 13.38 -9.14 -21.97
N GLY A 339 12.38 -8.48 -21.40
CA GLY A 339 11.24 -7.94 -22.10
C GLY A 339 10.86 -6.55 -21.61
N THR A 340 10.43 -5.67 -22.51
CA THR A 340 9.98 -4.32 -22.15
C THR A 340 8.68 -4.34 -21.33
N ILE A 341 7.91 -5.44 -21.39
CA ILE A 341 6.71 -5.65 -20.57
C ILE A 341 6.91 -6.86 -19.63
N LEU A 342 7.16 -8.05 -20.19
CA LEU A 342 7.33 -9.30 -19.43
C LEU A 342 8.71 -9.91 -19.71
N GLY A 343 9.51 -10.18 -18.68
CA GLY A 343 10.83 -10.78 -18.86
C GLY A 343 10.75 -12.20 -19.43
N TYR A 344 10.12 -13.12 -18.70
CA TYR A 344 9.89 -14.48 -19.15
C TYR A 344 8.53 -15.06 -18.72
N GLY A 345 7.84 -15.74 -19.63
CA GLY A 345 6.60 -16.47 -19.37
C GLY A 345 6.76 -17.98 -19.59
N TYR A 346 6.26 -18.79 -18.68
CA TYR A 346 6.31 -20.25 -18.72
C TYR A 346 4.96 -20.91 -18.40
N GLY A 347 4.74 -22.13 -18.93
CA GLY A 347 3.54 -22.95 -18.70
C GLY A 347 2.38 -22.68 -19.67
N ASP A 348 1.33 -23.50 -19.58
CA ASP A 348 0.18 -23.46 -20.49
C ASP A 348 -0.89 -22.43 -20.06
N GLY A 349 -0.65 -21.69 -18.97
CA GLY A 349 -1.58 -20.68 -18.46
C GLY A 349 -1.67 -19.42 -19.35
N LYS A 350 -2.66 -18.56 -19.06
CA LYS A 350 -3.03 -17.44 -19.93
C LYS A 350 -2.10 -16.24 -19.74
N ILE A 351 -1.28 -15.90 -20.73
CA ILE A 351 -0.60 -14.59 -20.77
C ILE A 351 -1.41 -13.67 -21.67
N ARG A 352 -1.92 -12.58 -21.09
CA ARG A 352 -2.78 -11.60 -21.77
C ARG A 352 -2.21 -10.19 -21.64
N PHE A 353 -1.88 -9.56 -22.76
CA PHE A 353 -1.54 -8.15 -22.83
C PHE A 353 -2.57 -7.41 -23.66
N GLU A 354 -3.08 -6.31 -23.14
CA GLU A 354 -4.10 -5.48 -23.80
C GLU A 354 -3.78 -4.01 -23.62
N ASN A 355 -3.79 -3.25 -24.71
CA ASN A 355 -3.56 -1.80 -24.69
C ASN A 355 -2.29 -1.43 -23.87
N CYS A 356 -1.17 -2.05 -24.24
CA CYS A 356 0.10 -1.90 -23.53
C CYS A 356 1.10 -1.12 -24.38
N PHE A 357 1.77 -0.15 -23.78
CA PHE A 357 2.76 0.69 -24.46
C PHE A 357 4.13 0.57 -23.81
N PHE A 358 5.20 0.78 -24.56
CA PHE A 358 6.53 0.84 -23.97
C PHE A 358 7.47 1.71 -24.79
N VAL A 359 8.47 2.29 -24.12
CA VAL A 359 9.58 2.94 -24.81
C VAL A 359 10.46 1.86 -25.44
N GLU A 360 10.60 1.92 -26.76
CA GLU A 360 11.41 0.97 -27.53
C GLU A 360 12.88 1.00 -27.11
N GLN A 361 13.47 -0.18 -27.05
CA GLN A 361 14.87 -0.40 -26.69
C GLN A 361 15.46 -1.39 -27.69
N GLU A 362 16.66 -1.10 -28.17
CA GLU A 362 17.37 -1.99 -29.09
C GLU A 362 17.58 -3.36 -28.43
N ASP A 363 17.35 -4.42 -29.20
CA ASP A 363 17.56 -5.83 -28.80
C ASP A 363 16.72 -6.36 -27.62
N ILE A 364 15.72 -5.62 -27.14
CA ILE A 364 14.80 -6.06 -26.09
C ILE A 364 13.42 -6.37 -26.70
N LEU A 365 12.94 -7.59 -26.47
CA LEU A 365 11.62 -8.03 -26.94
C LEU A 365 10.50 -7.39 -26.12
N VAL A 366 9.25 -7.49 -26.56
CA VAL A 366 8.09 -7.16 -25.71
C VAL A 366 7.99 -8.12 -24.53
N ALA A 367 8.06 -9.41 -24.86
CA ALA A 367 8.06 -10.50 -23.90
C ALA A 367 8.72 -11.75 -24.47
N ASN A 368 9.37 -12.53 -23.61
CA ASN A 368 9.88 -13.86 -23.95
C ASN A 368 8.98 -14.93 -23.33
N VAL A 369 8.41 -15.84 -24.11
CA VAL A 369 7.43 -16.79 -23.57
C VAL A 369 7.52 -18.13 -24.29
N SER A 370 7.66 -19.22 -23.54
CA SER A 370 8.00 -20.56 -24.04
C SER A 370 6.88 -21.31 -24.78
N ASP A 371 5.61 -21.17 -24.37
CA ASP A 371 4.46 -21.77 -25.05
C ASP A 371 3.55 -20.69 -25.66
N THR A 372 3.10 -20.87 -26.90
CA THR A 372 2.26 -19.91 -27.63
C THR A 372 0.77 -20.20 -27.60
N THR A 373 0.34 -21.33 -27.05
CA THR A 373 -0.99 -21.89 -27.29
C THR A 373 -2.12 -21.08 -26.63
N ASN A 374 -1.85 -20.43 -25.48
CA ASN A 374 -2.85 -19.66 -24.71
C ASN A 374 -2.55 -18.16 -24.56
N LYS A 375 -1.84 -17.57 -25.54
CA LYS A 375 -1.47 -16.14 -25.53
C LYS A 375 -2.53 -15.25 -26.17
N VAL A 376 -2.77 -14.11 -25.55
CA VAL A 376 -3.51 -12.98 -26.14
C VAL A 376 -2.62 -11.76 -26.05
N ILE A 377 -2.16 -11.25 -27.18
CA ILE A 377 -1.34 -10.03 -27.26
C ILE A 377 -2.07 -9.10 -28.22
N GLU A 378 -2.82 -8.15 -27.66
CA GLU A 378 -3.67 -7.22 -28.39
C GLU A 378 -3.26 -5.78 -28.05
N ASP A 379 -3.19 -4.93 -29.06
CA ASP A 379 -2.85 -3.51 -28.92
C ASP A 379 -1.59 -3.26 -28.06
N VAL A 380 -0.51 -3.99 -28.38
CA VAL A 380 0.80 -3.80 -27.73
C VAL A 380 1.74 -3.07 -28.68
N LEU A 381 2.16 -1.86 -28.29
CA LEU A 381 2.88 -0.95 -29.17
C LEU A 381 4.16 -0.39 -28.53
N GLY A 382 5.28 -0.62 -29.21
CA GLY A 382 6.53 0.11 -28.97
C GLY A 382 6.43 1.52 -29.54
N VAL A 383 6.89 2.51 -28.77
CA VAL A 383 6.94 3.91 -29.18
C VAL A 383 8.26 4.54 -28.77
N THR A 384 8.62 5.66 -29.41
CA THR A 384 9.69 6.51 -28.88
C THR A 384 9.23 7.20 -27.59
N GLU A 385 10.18 7.59 -26.74
CA GLU A 385 9.88 8.37 -25.53
C GLU A 385 9.12 9.67 -25.86
N GLU A 386 9.53 10.38 -26.92
CA GLU A 386 8.83 11.57 -27.41
C GLU A 386 7.37 11.27 -27.78
N ARG A 387 7.12 10.15 -28.45
CA ARG A 387 5.76 9.74 -28.84
C ARG A 387 4.92 9.36 -27.63
N LEU A 388 5.52 8.71 -26.62
CA LEU A 388 4.86 8.41 -25.36
C LEU A 388 4.44 9.69 -24.63
N MET A 389 5.29 10.72 -24.67
CA MET A 389 5.08 12.03 -24.03
C MET A 389 4.22 13.00 -24.85
N GLY A 390 3.79 12.62 -26.06
CA GLY A 390 3.10 13.50 -27.01
C GLY A 390 1.60 13.67 -26.77
N GLY A 391 1.04 13.17 -25.67
CA GLY A 391 -0.40 13.23 -25.31
C GLY A 391 -1.29 12.22 -26.04
N VAL A 392 -0.90 11.73 -27.23
CA VAL A 392 -1.72 10.75 -27.98
C VAL A 392 -1.86 9.42 -27.23
N ILE A 393 -0.78 8.90 -26.64
CA ILE A 393 -0.82 7.65 -25.87
C ILE A 393 -1.66 7.81 -24.60
N ALA A 394 -1.60 8.97 -23.94
CA ALA A 394 -2.48 9.28 -22.82
C ALA A 394 -3.97 9.22 -23.24
N GLY A 395 -4.31 9.69 -24.45
CA GLY A 395 -5.65 9.56 -25.02
C GLY A 395 -6.10 8.11 -25.23
N TYR A 396 -5.23 7.23 -25.74
CA TYR A 396 -5.53 5.79 -25.88
C TYR A 396 -5.70 5.11 -24.52
N LEU A 397 -4.80 5.40 -23.57
CA LEU A 397 -4.89 4.88 -22.22
C LEU A 397 -6.19 5.33 -21.53
N ARG A 398 -6.58 6.59 -21.71
CA ARG A 398 -7.80 7.17 -21.13
C ARG A 398 -9.08 6.61 -21.75
N GLY A 399 -9.10 6.45 -23.07
CA GLY A 399 -10.26 5.96 -23.82
C GLY A 399 -10.50 4.46 -23.72
N TRP A 400 -9.59 3.71 -23.08
CA TRP A 400 -9.68 2.26 -22.99
C TRP A 400 -10.82 1.81 -22.07
N ILE A 401 -11.53 0.77 -22.53
CA ILE A 401 -12.58 0.09 -21.79
C ILE A 401 -12.32 -1.40 -21.94
N GLU A 402 -12.35 -2.14 -20.83
CA GLU A 402 -12.11 -3.59 -20.86
C GLU A 402 -13.18 -4.33 -21.68
N THR A 403 -12.73 -5.25 -22.54
CA THR A 403 -13.59 -6.05 -23.42
C THR A 403 -13.30 -7.55 -23.31
N TYR A 404 -14.33 -8.37 -23.51
CA TYR A 404 -14.19 -9.81 -23.74
C TYR A 404 -13.53 -10.06 -25.10
N ARG A 405 -13.05 -11.29 -25.35
CA ARG A 405 -12.41 -11.68 -26.63
C ARG A 405 -13.27 -11.45 -27.88
N ASN A 406 -14.58 -11.35 -27.73
CA ASN A 406 -15.51 -11.07 -28.83
C ASN A 406 -15.72 -9.55 -29.06
N GLY A 407 -14.94 -8.69 -28.39
CA GLY A 407 -15.04 -7.23 -28.47
C GLY A 407 -16.21 -6.62 -27.69
N SER A 408 -17.04 -7.43 -27.01
CA SER A 408 -18.10 -6.90 -26.16
C SER A 408 -17.52 -6.37 -24.85
N TYR A 409 -18.10 -5.30 -24.31
CA TYR A 409 -17.65 -4.73 -23.04
C TYR A 409 -17.69 -5.74 -21.90
N VAL A 410 -16.60 -5.83 -21.13
CA VAL A 410 -16.64 -6.51 -19.84
C VAL A 410 -17.46 -5.64 -18.93
N GLU A 411 -18.66 -6.12 -18.67
CA GLU A 411 -19.45 -5.56 -17.60
C GLU A 411 -18.68 -5.67 -16.30
N ASN A 412 -18.66 -4.54 -15.63
CA ASN A 412 -17.80 -4.28 -14.51
C ASN A 412 -16.27 -4.27 -14.71
N GLY A 413 -15.80 -4.30 -15.95
CA GLY A 413 -14.37 -4.24 -16.29
C GLY A 413 -13.70 -2.90 -16.00
N ALA A 414 -12.37 -2.89 -15.96
CA ALA A 414 -11.60 -1.68 -15.78
C ALA A 414 -11.79 -0.70 -16.96
N ASP A 415 -11.63 0.59 -16.67
CA ASP A 415 -11.63 1.65 -17.68
C ASP A 415 -10.42 2.57 -17.48
N GLY A 416 -10.14 3.35 -18.51
CA GLY A 416 -9.01 4.27 -18.56
C GLY A 416 -9.24 5.63 -17.91
N LEU A 417 -10.40 5.93 -17.32
CA LEU A 417 -10.74 7.30 -16.90
C LEU A 417 -9.87 7.84 -15.75
N VAL A 418 -9.05 6.98 -15.14
CA VAL A 418 -8.01 7.38 -14.19
C VAL A 418 -6.83 8.09 -14.85
N TRP A 419 -6.58 7.84 -16.14
CA TRP A 419 -5.51 8.52 -16.87
C TRP A 419 -5.90 9.97 -17.12
N ALA A 420 -4.98 10.88 -16.81
CA ALA A 420 -5.17 12.31 -16.96
C ALA A 420 -5.44 12.69 -18.42
N GLU A 421 -6.21 13.75 -18.61
CA GLU A 421 -6.31 14.39 -19.91
C GLU A 421 -5.01 15.13 -20.21
N ASP A 422 -4.36 14.73 -21.29
CA ASP A 422 -3.11 15.32 -21.71
C ASP A 422 -3.23 15.83 -23.15
N PRO A 423 -3.47 17.14 -23.35
CA PRO A 423 -3.54 17.73 -24.67
C PRO A 423 -2.26 17.43 -25.46
N ALA A 424 -2.38 17.18 -26.76
CA ALA A 424 -1.21 16.90 -27.59
C ALA A 424 -0.16 18.03 -27.50
N GLY A 425 1.10 17.68 -27.24
CA GLY A 425 2.24 18.60 -27.21
C GLY A 425 2.73 19.06 -25.83
N THR A 426 2.19 18.52 -24.74
CA THR A 426 2.60 18.82 -23.35
C THR A 426 3.96 18.27 -22.93
N GLN A 427 4.51 17.28 -23.65
CA GLN A 427 5.78 16.61 -23.33
C GLN A 427 5.81 16.06 -21.88
N VAL A 428 4.74 15.40 -21.45
CA VAL A 428 4.66 14.72 -20.15
C VAL A 428 4.31 13.26 -20.37
N LEU A 429 4.89 12.35 -19.59
CA LEU A 429 4.48 10.95 -19.63
C LEU A 429 3.00 10.82 -19.20
N PRO A 430 2.24 9.86 -19.77
CA PRO A 430 0.90 9.57 -19.32
C PRO A 430 0.90 9.32 -17.81
N HIS A 431 0.00 9.96 -17.09
CA HIS A 431 -0.04 9.90 -15.63
C HIS A 431 -1.48 9.82 -15.14
N PHE A 432 -1.67 9.45 -13.88
CA PHE A 432 -2.99 9.38 -13.28
C PHE A 432 -3.46 10.76 -12.84
N ASP A 433 -4.74 11.03 -13.10
CA ASP A 433 -5.50 12.07 -12.44
C ASP A 433 -6.29 11.48 -11.28
N TRP A 434 -5.66 11.44 -10.10
CA TRP A 434 -6.32 11.04 -8.86
C TRP A 434 -7.17 12.16 -8.24
N SER A 435 -7.28 13.33 -8.88
CA SER A 435 -8.23 14.37 -8.45
C SER A 435 -9.67 14.06 -8.85
N ASN A 436 -9.85 13.12 -9.79
CA ASN A 436 -11.15 12.56 -10.10
C ASN A 436 -11.80 12.01 -8.81
N THR A 437 -12.95 12.55 -8.47
CA THR A 437 -13.74 12.27 -7.26
C THR A 437 -14.34 10.87 -7.25
N LYS A 438 -14.11 10.05 -8.29
CA LYS A 438 -14.51 8.65 -8.35
C LYS A 438 -13.56 7.74 -7.57
N HIS A 439 -14.11 7.07 -6.56
CA HIS A 439 -13.42 6.12 -5.72
C HIS A 439 -14.00 4.72 -5.90
N TYR A 440 -13.16 3.68 -5.81
CA TYR A 440 -13.61 2.31 -6.00
C TYR A 440 -14.53 1.84 -4.88
N VAL A 441 -15.50 1.01 -5.25
CA VAL A 441 -16.31 0.20 -4.35
C VAL A 441 -15.97 -1.27 -4.60
N PHE A 442 -15.60 -1.99 -3.55
CA PHE A 442 -15.38 -3.44 -3.59
C PHE A 442 -16.46 -4.17 -2.81
N PHE A 443 -16.84 -5.34 -3.30
CA PHE A 443 -17.80 -6.22 -2.66
C PHE A 443 -17.13 -7.55 -2.29
N VAL A 444 -17.21 -7.93 -1.03
CA VAL A 444 -16.77 -9.22 -0.49
C VAL A 444 -17.98 -10.14 -0.42
N LEU A 445 -18.04 -11.11 -1.34
CA LEU A 445 -19.21 -11.96 -1.57
C LEU A 445 -19.11 -13.36 -0.93
N ASP A 446 -17.95 -13.75 -0.39
CA ASP A 446 -17.57 -15.14 -0.08
C ASP A 446 -17.63 -16.10 -1.29
N GLU A 447 -17.02 -17.27 -1.16
CA GLU A 447 -16.96 -18.30 -2.21
C GLU A 447 -18.36 -18.64 -2.75
N GLY A 448 -18.53 -18.53 -4.07
CA GLY A 448 -19.79 -18.79 -4.79
C GLY A 448 -20.80 -17.63 -4.80
N GLY A 449 -20.54 -16.51 -4.11
CA GLY A 449 -21.39 -15.32 -4.15
C GLY A 449 -21.21 -14.50 -5.43
N LYS A 450 -22.29 -13.88 -5.94
CA LYS A 450 -22.34 -13.13 -7.21
C LYS A 450 -23.27 -11.92 -7.10
N ILE A 451 -22.96 -10.87 -7.87
CA ILE A 451 -23.87 -9.75 -8.15
C ILE A 451 -24.35 -9.89 -9.60
N GLU A 452 -25.64 -9.69 -9.85
CA GLU A 452 -26.26 -9.78 -11.17
C GLU A 452 -25.76 -8.65 -12.08
N LYS A 453 -25.58 -9.02 -13.35
CA LYS A 453 -25.20 -8.17 -14.46
C LYS A 453 -26.13 -6.95 -14.57
N GLY A 454 -25.54 -5.76 -14.49
CA GLY A 454 -26.21 -4.45 -14.63
C GLY A 454 -26.47 -3.74 -13.30
N HIS A 455 -26.15 -4.40 -12.19
CA HIS A 455 -26.40 -3.90 -10.83
C HIS A 455 -25.15 -3.73 -9.99
N GLU A 456 -23.98 -4.04 -10.53
CA GLU A 456 -22.73 -3.91 -9.81
C GLU A 456 -22.24 -2.46 -9.77
N LEU A 457 -21.71 -2.05 -8.62
CA LEU A 457 -21.20 -0.69 -8.40
C LEU A 457 -19.67 -0.70 -8.38
N LYS A 458 -19.04 -0.05 -9.36
CA LYS A 458 -17.57 0.07 -9.37
C LYS A 458 -17.03 1.26 -8.61
N TYR A 459 -17.74 2.37 -8.72
CA TYR A 459 -17.25 3.67 -8.28
C TYR A 459 -18.37 4.41 -7.56
N TYR A 460 -17.99 5.18 -6.56
CA TYR A 460 -18.83 6.22 -6.00
C TYR A 460 -18.11 7.56 -6.11
N GLU A 461 -18.86 8.65 -6.02
CA GLU A 461 -18.29 10.00 -6.04
C GLU A 461 -18.33 10.61 -4.64
N GLU A 462 -17.20 11.19 -4.19
CA GLU A 462 -17.16 11.94 -2.93
C GLU A 462 -18.24 13.05 -2.91
N GLY A 463 -19.02 13.12 -1.82
CA GLY A 463 -20.15 14.05 -1.72
C GLY A 463 -21.46 13.54 -2.33
N VAL A 464 -21.46 12.38 -3.00
CA VAL A 464 -22.65 11.79 -3.64
C VAL A 464 -23.04 10.50 -2.94
N GLU A 465 -24.26 10.43 -2.43
CA GLU A 465 -24.81 9.18 -1.93
C GLU A 465 -25.00 8.20 -3.09
N THR A 466 -24.42 7.01 -3.00
CA THR A 466 -24.39 6.05 -4.10
C THR A 466 -24.97 4.71 -3.65
N ALA A 467 -26.09 4.27 -4.23
CA ALA A 467 -26.77 3.03 -3.83
C ALA A 467 -25.93 1.78 -4.10
N LEU A 468 -25.93 0.84 -3.16
CA LEU A 468 -25.32 -0.49 -3.31
C LEU A 468 -26.28 -1.43 -4.05
N PRO A 469 -25.78 -2.55 -4.62
CA PRO A 469 -26.62 -3.53 -5.31
C PRO A 469 -27.72 -4.09 -4.39
N ASP A 470 -28.96 -4.11 -4.88
CA ASP A 470 -30.11 -4.62 -4.11
C ASP A 470 -30.01 -6.13 -3.89
N ALA A 471 -30.61 -6.60 -2.79
CA ALA A 471 -30.61 -8.02 -2.38
C ALA A 471 -31.09 -8.99 -3.48
N GLN A 472 -32.01 -8.58 -4.35
CA GLN A 472 -32.50 -9.42 -5.45
C GLN A 472 -31.42 -9.73 -6.51
N PHE A 473 -30.41 -8.87 -6.62
CA PHE A 473 -29.30 -9.01 -7.56
C PHE A 473 -28.10 -9.68 -6.92
N VAL A 474 -28.14 -10.04 -5.64
CA VAL A 474 -26.99 -10.61 -4.92
C VAL A 474 -27.32 -12.05 -4.52
N THR A 475 -26.58 -13.00 -5.07
CA THR A 475 -26.90 -14.43 -4.95
C THR A 475 -25.71 -15.26 -4.48
N ARG A 476 -25.98 -16.31 -3.69
CA ARG A 476 -25.02 -17.36 -3.36
C ARG A 476 -25.76 -18.67 -3.21
N GLU A 477 -25.32 -19.70 -3.91
CA GLU A 477 -25.99 -21.00 -3.91
C GLU A 477 -26.09 -21.57 -2.49
N GLY A 478 -27.31 -21.92 -2.05
CA GLY A 478 -27.58 -22.48 -0.72
C GLY A 478 -27.72 -21.45 0.42
N PHE A 479 -27.69 -20.14 0.14
CA PHE A 479 -27.79 -19.09 1.15
C PHE A 479 -28.72 -17.95 0.74
N TYR A 480 -29.21 -17.20 1.72
CA TYR A 480 -29.94 -15.95 1.54
C TYR A 480 -29.04 -14.75 1.86
N PHE A 481 -29.13 -13.70 1.04
CA PHE A 481 -28.43 -12.45 1.28
C PHE A 481 -29.16 -11.62 2.36
N ALA A 482 -28.47 -11.36 3.47
CA ALA A 482 -29.02 -10.65 4.63
C ALA A 482 -28.64 -9.15 4.67
N GLY A 483 -27.89 -8.67 3.69
CA GLY A 483 -27.52 -7.26 3.54
C GLY A 483 -26.02 -7.03 3.42
N TRP A 484 -25.67 -5.82 2.99
CA TRP A 484 -24.29 -5.33 2.98
C TRP A 484 -23.92 -4.75 4.34
N TYR A 485 -22.67 -4.90 4.72
CA TYR A 485 -22.10 -4.25 5.90
C TYR A 485 -20.78 -3.60 5.51
N ASP A 486 -20.42 -2.51 6.17
CA ASP A 486 -19.12 -1.83 5.99
C ASP A 486 -17.99 -2.49 6.80
N ASN A 487 -18.31 -3.57 7.52
CA ASN A 487 -17.38 -4.34 8.33
C ASN A 487 -17.71 -5.83 8.25
N ARG A 488 -16.67 -6.68 8.23
CA ARG A 488 -16.82 -8.13 8.11
C ARG A 488 -17.51 -8.80 9.30
N GLN A 489 -17.54 -8.11 10.45
CA GLN A 489 -18.17 -8.61 11.67
C GLN A 489 -19.69 -8.50 11.62
N PHE A 490 -20.22 -7.79 10.62
CA PHE A 490 -21.64 -7.49 10.49
C PHE A 490 -22.19 -6.75 11.71
N TRP A 491 -21.37 -5.90 12.32
CA TRP A 491 -21.76 -5.00 13.40
C TRP A 491 -22.53 -3.80 12.85
N GLY A 492 -23.43 -3.27 13.68
CA GLY A 492 -24.29 -2.18 13.29
C GLY A 492 -25.42 -2.63 12.36
N ASN A 493 -25.95 -1.67 11.61
CA ASN A 493 -27.03 -1.89 10.66
C ASN A 493 -26.47 -2.23 9.28
N ALA A 494 -27.25 -2.98 8.49
CA ALA A 494 -26.93 -3.17 7.10
C ALA A 494 -26.88 -1.82 6.37
N VAL A 495 -25.92 -1.69 5.47
CA VAL A 495 -25.68 -0.50 4.64
C VAL A 495 -26.37 -0.70 3.29
N THR A 496 -26.98 0.35 2.77
CA THR A 496 -27.67 0.30 1.45
C THR A 496 -27.06 1.29 0.45
N SER A 497 -26.18 2.17 0.91
CA SER A 497 -25.53 3.20 0.09
C SER A 497 -24.14 3.54 0.62
N VAL A 498 -23.26 3.96 -0.27
CA VAL A 498 -22.05 4.69 0.11
C VAL A 498 -22.46 6.08 0.59
N SER A 499 -22.01 6.45 1.79
CA SER A 499 -22.29 7.76 2.38
C SER A 499 -21.70 8.90 1.54
N PRO A 500 -22.37 10.06 1.42
CA PRO A 500 -21.78 11.28 0.86
C PRO A 500 -20.48 11.72 1.56
N LYS A 501 -20.27 11.31 2.82
CA LYS A 501 -19.06 11.63 3.59
C LYS A 501 -17.94 10.59 3.42
N ALA A 502 -18.21 9.51 2.69
CA ALA A 502 -17.21 8.48 2.44
C ALA A 502 -16.07 9.07 1.62
N THR A 503 -14.84 8.79 2.02
CA THR A 503 -13.63 9.18 1.29
C THR A 503 -12.79 7.94 1.04
N GLY A 504 -12.06 7.90 -0.08
CA GLY A 504 -11.21 6.75 -0.41
C GLY A 504 -11.98 5.48 -0.81
N THR A 505 -11.29 4.36 -0.93
CA THR A 505 -11.90 3.10 -1.36
C THR A 505 -12.91 2.59 -0.33
N GLN A 506 -14.10 2.17 -0.78
CA GLN A 506 -15.14 1.58 0.08
C GLN A 506 -15.23 0.08 -0.15
N ILE A 507 -15.50 -0.66 0.92
CA ILE A 507 -15.54 -2.13 0.88
C ILE A 507 -16.75 -2.59 1.66
N PHE A 508 -17.59 -3.41 1.02
CA PHE A 508 -18.83 -3.91 1.61
C PHE A 508 -18.86 -5.43 1.62
N TYR A 509 -19.37 -6.00 2.71
CA TYR A 509 -19.40 -7.42 2.96
C TYR A 509 -20.82 -7.95 2.88
N ALA A 510 -21.01 -8.99 2.07
CA ALA A 510 -22.28 -9.69 1.99
C ALA A 510 -22.47 -10.57 3.23
N LYS A 511 -23.52 -10.30 4.00
CA LYS A 511 -23.95 -11.22 5.06
C LYS A 511 -24.83 -12.30 4.46
N TRP A 512 -24.52 -13.55 4.75
CA TRP A 512 -25.27 -14.70 4.25
C TRP A 512 -25.90 -15.49 5.40
N THR A 513 -27.15 -15.89 5.24
CA THR A 513 -27.87 -16.75 6.18
C THR A 513 -28.32 -18.05 5.51
N THR A 514 -28.40 -19.14 6.28
CA THR A 514 -28.96 -20.38 5.76
C THR A 514 -30.49 -20.28 5.70
N PRO A 515 -31.13 -20.99 4.76
CA PRO A 515 -32.58 -21.16 4.77
C PRO A 515 -33.07 -21.59 6.15
N PRO A 516 -34.17 -21.03 6.67
CA PRO A 516 -34.77 -21.53 7.90
C PRO A 516 -35.13 -23.01 7.69
N VAL A 517 -34.65 -23.87 8.58
CA VAL A 517 -34.99 -25.29 8.57
C VAL A 517 -36.50 -25.39 8.77
N SER A 518 -37.23 -25.90 7.77
CA SER A 518 -38.64 -26.22 7.92
C SER A 518 -38.75 -27.35 8.93
N SER A 519 -39.06 -27.03 10.19
CA SER A 519 -39.38 -28.02 11.20
C SER A 519 -40.67 -28.73 10.79
N SER A 520 -40.54 -29.96 10.29
CA SER A 520 -41.63 -30.91 10.20
C SER A 520 -42.18 -31.18 11.60
N SER A 521 -43.49 -31.03 11.73
CA SER A 521 -44.30 -31.27 12.91
C SER A 521 -44.03 -32.62 13.58
N GLU A 522 -43.69 -32.59 14.86
CA GLU A 522 -44.03 -33.66 15.82
C GLU A 522 -44.54 -33.03 17.13
N GLU A 523 -45.44 -33.77 17.76
CA GLU A 523 -46.52 -33.31 18.63
C GLU A 523 -46.14 -32.93 20.06
N SER A 524 -46.92 -31.99 20.60
CA SER A 524 -47.41 -31.88 21.98
C SER A 524 -46.44 -32.01 23.16
N SER A 525 -46.35 -30.96 23.99
CA SER A 525 -47.28 -30.80 25.12
C SER A 525 -46.92 -29.56 25.96
N SER A 526 -47.98 -28.95 26.48
CA SER A 526 -48.08 -27.72 27.25
C SER A 526 -47.25 -27.67 28.54
N SER A 527 -46.78 -26.48 28.91
CA SER A 527 -47.26 -25.85 30.16
C SER A 527 -46.99 -24.34 30.19
N VAL A 528 -47.85 -23.69 30.95
CA VAL A 528 -48.22 -22.28 30.97
C VAL A 528 -47.40 -21.52 32.00
N SER A 529 -47.08 -20.25 31.74
CA SER A 529 -47.48 -19.07 32.56
C SER A 529 -46.46 -17.93 32.55
N SER A 530 -46.99 -16.73 32.22
CA SER A 530 -46.82 -15.42 32.92
C SER A 530 -45.40 -14.82 33.06
N SER A 531 -45.14 -13.53 32.92
CA SER A 531 -45.97 -12.32 33.07
C SER A 531 -45.19 -11.06 32.62
N SER A 532 -45.96 -10.07 32.12
CA SER A 532 -45.92 -8.60 32.37
C SER A 532 -44.65 -7.75 32.15
N SER A 533 -44.77 -6.82 31.19
CA SER A 533 -44.78 -5.34 31.31
C SER A 533 -44.08 -4.68 32.52
N ASP A 534 -43.42 -3.52 32.41
CA ASP A 534 -43.91 -2.25 31.88
C ASP A 534 -42.80 -1.26 31.52
N ALA A 535 -43.20 -0.29 30.69
CA ALA A 535 -42.46 0.87 30.25
C ALA A 535 -42.33 1.96 31.34
N SER A 536 -41.37 2.87 31.17
CA SER A 536 -41.67 4.31 31.08
C SER A 536 -40.44 5.17 30.82
N SER A 537 -40.69 6.21 30.03
CA SER A 537 -39.85 7.33 29.64
C SER A 537 -39.63 8.35 30.76
N SER A 538 -38.56 9.14 30.70
CA SER A 538 -38.65 10.61 30.69
C SER A 538 -37.30 11.28 30.42
N SER A 539 -37.38 12.37 29.67
CA SER A 539 -36.33 13.28 29.25
C SER A 539 -36.20 14.45 30.23
N GLU A 540 -34.98 14.88 30.55
CA GLU A 540 -34.68 16.25 30.97
C GLU A 540 -33.28 16.69 30.48
N THR A 541 -33.20 17.90 29.93
CA THR A 541 -31.98 18.68 29.75
C THR A 541 -31.81 19.64 30.92
N PRO A 542 -30.57 20.10 31.20
CA PRO A 542 -30.38 21.55 31.27
C PRO A 542 -29.01 22.09 30.79
N SER A 543 -29.10 23.24 30.11
CA SER A 543 -28.32 24.50 30.13
C SER A 543 -26.79 24.60 30.35
N SER A 544 -26.27 25.64 29.68
CA SER A 544 -24.94 26.25 29.53
C SER A 544 -24.14 26.68 30.77
N SER A 545 -22.81 26.79 30.61
CA SER A 545 -22.04 27.97 31.08
C SER A 545 -20.72 28.14 30.29
N SER A 546 -20.21 29.38 30.29
CA SER A 546 -19.23 29.98 29.39
C SER A 546 -17.83 30.18 29.99
N GLU A 547 -16.82 30.18 29.10
CA GLU A 547 -15.52 30.87 29.09
C GLU A 547 -14.51 30.74 30.27
N GLN A 548 -13.29 30.26 29.96
CA GLN A 548 -12.07 31.07 30.17
C GLN A 548 -10.85 30.49 29.43
N THR A 549 -10.19 31.36 28.67
CA THR A 549 -8.93 31.16 27.97
C THR A 549 -7.75 31.20 28.95
N THR A 550 -6.83 30.23 28.84
CA THR A 550 -5.44 30.40 29.29
C THR A 550 -4.49 29.88 28.21
N SER A 551 -3.44 30.66 27.98
CA SER A 551 -2.44 30.53 26.94
C SER A 551 -1.52 29.33 27.16
N PHE A 552 -1.51 28.38 26.23
CA PHE A 552 -0.49 27.35 26.13
C PHE A 552 0.67 27.85 25.26
N GLU A 553 1.86 27.94 25.86
CA GLU A 553 3.11 28.02 25.12
C GLU A 553 3.27 26.77 24.23
N ARG A 554 3.20 26.97 22.91
CA ARG A 554 3.58 25.97 21.91
C ARG A 554 5.11 25.80 21.90
N MET A 555 5.58 24.57 22.04
CA MET A 555 6.92 24.13 21.60
C MET A 555 6.78 23.18 20.40
N PRO A 556 7.80 23.08 19.53
CA PRO A 556 7.77 23.75 18.25
C PRO A 556 7.09 22.92 17.15
N LEU A 557 6.21 23.62 16.43
CA LEU A 557 5.79 23.29 15.07
C LEU A 557 7.01 23.10 14.15
N PRO A 558 6.86 22.50 12.95
CA PRO A 558 7.94 22.47 11.96
C PRO A 558 8.61 23.83 11.91
N ARG A 559 9.95 23.82 11.88
CA ARG A 559 10.76 25.04 12.01
C ARG A 559 10.39 26.11 10.99
N PHE A 560 9.61 25.77 9.97
CA PHE A 560 9.01 26.71 9.05
C PHE A 560 7.48 26.58 8.95
N SER A 561 6.80 27.70 8.74
CA SER A 561 5.41 27.77 8.29
C SER A 561 5.36 28.04 6.79
N VAL A 562 4.26 27.64 6.16
CA VAL A 562 4.03 27.87 4.72
C VAL A 562 2.64 28.43 4.54
N TYR A 563 2.54 29.57 3.86
CA TYR A 563 1.29 30.17 3.45
C TYR A 563 1.21 30.20 1.93
N VAL A 564 0.05 29.83 1.41
CA VAL A 564 -0.22 29.87 -0.03
C VAL A 564 -0.94 31.18 -0.33
N VAL A 565 -0.35 32.02 -1.19
CA VAL A 565 -0.99 33.22 -1.73
C VAL A 565 -0.92 33.14 -3.25
N ASN A 566 -2.07 32.89 -3.90
CA ASN A 566 -2.13 32.53 -5.32
C ASN A 566 -1.18 31.36 -5.62
N ARG A 567 -0.29 31.49 -6.60
CA ARG A 567 0.77 30.52 -6.93
C ARG A 567 2.07 30.70 -6.14
N ASN A 568 2.08 31.47 -5.06
CA ASN A 568 3.29 31.76 -4.31
C ASN A 568 3.23 31.09 -2.92
N LEU A 569 4.19 30.21 -2.65
CA LEU A 569 4.44 29.65 -1.33
C LEU A 569 5.33 30.61 -0.56
N GLN A 570 4.75 31.26 0.45
CA GLN A 570 5.47 32.10 1.40
C GLN A 570 5.94 31.23 2.55
N VAL A 571 7.24 30.95 2.59
CA VAL A 571 7.88 30.16 3.64
C VAL A 571 8.45 31.11 4.68
N ALA A 572 8.16 30.86 5.96
CA ALA A 572 8.71 31.63 7.07
C ALA A 572 9.34 30.71 8.13
N GLY A 573 10.50 31.08 8.67
CA GLY A 573 11.19 30.34 9.75
C GLY A 573 12.17 29.25 9.30
N ALA A 574 12.35 29.03 8.00
CA ALA A 574 13.29 28.01 7.50
C ALA A 574 14.73 28.26 7.99
N ARG A 575 15.52 27.21 8.20
CA ARG A 575 16.93 27.35 8.60
C ARG A 575 17.79 27.64 7.37
N VAL A 576 18.55 28.73 7.42
CA VAL A 576 19.49 29.10 6.35
C VAL A 576 20.54 27.99 6.20
N GLY A 577 20.78 27.56 4.97
CA GLY A 577 21.67 26.44 4.62
C GLY A 577 20.97 25.10 4.43
N ASP A 578 19.71 24.94 4.88
CA ASP A 578 18.96 23.70 4.63
C ASP A 578 18.61 23.59 3.14
N ARG A 579 18.61 22.36 2.61
CA ARG A 579 18.09 22.08 1.26
C ARG A 579 16.57 22.08 1.29
N TYR A 580 15.94 22.63 0.26
CA TYR A 580 14.51 22.47 0.05
C TYR A 580 14.22 21.77 -1.27
N ALA A 581 13.12 21.02 -1.29
CA ALA A 581 12.55 20.44 -2.49
C ALA A 581 11.02 20.50 -2.40
N LEU A 582 10.39 20.96 -3.47
CA LEU A 582 8.94 20.91 -3.66
C LEU A 582 8.64 19.73 -4.56
N PHE A 583 7.86 18.77 -4.08
CA PHE A 583 7.44 17.60 -4.81
C PHE A 583 5.98 17.77 -5.24
N ASP A 584 5.64 17.36 -6.46
CA ASP A 584 4.23 17.14 -6.81
C ASP A 584 3.70 15.87 -6.12
N MET A 585 2.40 15.62 -6.21
CA MET A 585 1.82 14.38 -5.64
C MET A 585 2.22 13.11 -6.41
N GLN A 586 2.94 13.25 -7.53
CA GLN A 586 3.51 12.19 -8.34
C GLN A 586 4.99 11.90 -7.97
N GLY A 587 5.49 12.53 -6.90
CA GLY A 587 6.84 12.36 -6.37
C GLY A 587 7.94 13.03 -7.19
N ASN A 588 7.61 13.78 -8.24
CA ASN A 588 8.60 14.50 -9.03
C ASN A 588 9.02 15.79 -8.31
N VAL A 589 10.31 16.13 -8.40
CA VAL A 589 10.82 17.40 -7.87
C VAL A 589 10.43 18.53 -8.82
N VAL A 590 9.51 19.38 -8.38
CA VAL A 590 9.01 20.57 -9.09
C VAL A 590 9.98 21.73 -8.94
N LEU A 591 10.51 21.92 -7.73
CA LEU A 591 11.51 22.94 -7.41
C LEU A 591 12.51 22.39 -6.41
N ARG A 592 13.77 22.81 -6.47
CA ARG A 592 14.75 22.54 -5.42
C ARG A 592 15.73 23.68 -5.27
N GLY A 593 16.33 23.79 -4.09
CA GLY A 593 17.34 24.79 -3.82
C GLY A 593 17.91 24.69 -2.41
N THR A 594 18.62 25.73 -2.00
CA THR A 594 19.11 25.89 -0.63
C THR A 594 18.46 27.14 -0.04
N VAL A 595 18.07 27.06 1.23
CA VAL A 595 17.47 28.18 1.95
C VAL A 595 18.52 29.25 2.16
N ASN A 596 18.42 30.34 1.39
CA ASN A 596 19.34 31.48 1.48
C ASN A 596 18.89 32.54 2.50
N SER A 597 17.61 32.51 2.88
CA SER A 597 16.98 33.41 3.86
C SER A 597 15.94 32.63 4.64
N SER A 598 15.78 32.92 5.93
CA SER A 598 14.81 32.23 6.78
C SER A 598 13.36 32.42 6.33
N ASN A 599 13.10 33.56 5.66
CA ASN A 599 11.82 33.84 5.01
C ASN A 599 12.06 34.02 3.52
N PHE A 600 11.33 33.27 2.69
CA PHE A 600 11.49 33.31 1.24
C PHE A 600 10.21 32.86 0.54
N ASN A 601 10.12 33.20 -0.74
CA ASN A 601 8.98 32.90 -1.59
C ASN A 601 9.37 31.88 -2.66
N MET A 602 8.47 30.94 -2.94
CA MET A 602 8.61 30.01 -4.07
C MET A 602 7.38 30.11 -4.96
N VAL A 603 7.59 30.50 -6.21
CA VAL A 603 6.52 30.53 -7.20
C VAL A 603 6.35 29.13 -7.78
N VAL A 604 5.15 28.57 -7.61
CA VAL A 604 4.81 27.24 -8.11
C VAL A 604 4.29 27.38 -9.55
N PRO A 605 4.80 26.56 -10.50
CA PRO A 605 4.48 26.73 -11.92
C PRO A 605 3.02 26.36 -12.26
N VAL A 606 2.43 25.40 -11.53
CA VAL A 606 1.07 24.89 -11.76
C VAL A 606 0.28 24.92 -10.45
N SER A 607 -1.05 25.01 -10.53
CA SER A 607 -1.93 24.82 -9.37
C SER A 607 -2.04 23.33 -9.05
N GLY A 608 -2.06 22.95 -7.78
CA GLY A 608 -2.04 21.55 -7.39
C GLY A 608 -1.70 21.33 -5.92
N ASN A 609 -1.65 20.06 -5.54
CA ASN A 609 -1.14 19.66 -4.23
C ASN A 609 0.35 19.34 -4.35
N TYR A 610 1.12 19.77 -3.36
CA TYR A 610 2.56 19.56 -3.31
C TYR A 610 2.99 19.16 -1.91
N VAL A 611 4.17 18.54 -1.82
CA VAL A 611 4.89 18.34 -0.56
C VAL A 611 6.13 19.21 -0.60
N LEU A 612 6.21 20.22 0.27
CA LEU A 612 7.40 21.02 0.46
C LEU A 612 8.24 20.40 1.57
N ARG A 613 9.47 20.02 1.24
CA ARG A 613 10.49 19.59 2.19
C ARG A 613 11.53 20.70 2.36
N ILE A 614 11.88 21.01 3.60
CA ILE A 614 13.00 21.91 3.95
C ILE A 614 13.79 21.25 5.09
N GLY A 615 15.04 20.89 4.81
CA GLY A 615 15.86 20.09 5.71
C GLY A 615 15.15 18.77 6.05
N ASN A 616 14.90 18.56 7.34
CA ASN A 616 14.22 17.37 7.85
C ASN A 616 12.70 17.58 8.05
N GLY A 617 12.17 18.78 7.78
CA GLY A 617 10.74 19.06 7.91
C GLY A 617 10.01 18.96 6.58
N SER A 618 8.78 18.43 6.60
CA SER A 618 7.89 18.34 5.44
C SER A 618 6.54 19.02 5.71
N ARG A 619 5.94 19.60 4.68
CA ARG A 619 4.61 20.21 4.71
C ARG A 619 3.86 19.97 3.41
N LYS A 620 2.66 19.39 3.49
CA LYS A 620 1.72 19.36 2.36
C LYS A 620 1.14 20.75 2.16
N VAL A 621 1.11 21.21 0.92
CA VAL A 621 0.59 22.53 0.53
C VAL A 621 -0.33 22.40 -0.67
N SER A 622 -1.48 23.09 -0.61
CA SER A 622 -2.46 23.11 -1.70
C SER A 622 -2.46 24.48 -2.35
N VAL A 623 -2.01 24.55 -3.60
CA VAL A 623 -1.96 25.76 -4.41
C VAL A 623 -3.20 25.83 -5.28
N ARG A 624 -4.03 26.85 -5.06
CA ARG A 624 -5.26 27.10 -5.83
C ARG A 624 -5.11 28.38 -6.66
N PHE A 625 -5.94 28.51 -7.69
CA PHE A 625 -5.95 29.67 -8.58
C PHE A 625 -6.38 30.95 -7.88
#